data_AF-A0A524LEB9-F1
#
_entry.id   AF-A0A524LEB9-F1
#
_cell.length_a   1.000
_cell.length_b   1.000
_cell.length_c   1.000
_cell.angle_alpha   90.00
_cell.angle_beta   90.00
_cell.angle_gamma   90.00
#
_symmetry.space_group_name_H-M   'P 1'
#
loop_
_entity.id
_entity.type
_entity.pdbx_description
1 polymer ?
#
loop_
_entity_poly.entity_id
_entity_poly.type
_entity_poly.pdbx_seq_one_letter_code
_entity_poly.pdbx_strand_id
1 'polypeptide(L)'
;MSFKAIKNHIVFQFIDEIDSKGQFVETTKWGFTIPGHFDNSAKSPRWCTVTHAGPECKTVKVGQQVLVNALKWTPGFRHLGERFWRTDDTQVAAVRTNKTSKLRALRDTVLFIRHEDPVNEAKNGIQVVGNSIDTPNGTIFSLGPDCADELQEGAVIYFSEENFFSKFEHRNITLWYIDEPSILVYEPV
;
A
#
# COMPACT_ATOMS: atom_id res chain seq x y z
N MET A 1 24.73 -10.77 -19.10
CA MET A 1 23.84 -11.86 -18.63
C MET A 1 22.65 -11.25 -17.92
N SER A 2 21.44 -11.67 -18.29
CA SER A 2 20.19 -11.31 -17.60
C SER A 2 19.90 -12.33 -16.51
N PHE A 3 19.47 -11.88 -15.33
CA PHE A 3 18.98 -12.77 -14.26
C PHE A 3 17.48 -13.01 -14.43
N LYS A 4 16.98 -14.11 -13.88
CA LYS A 4 15.55 -14.46 -13.90
C LYS A 4 15.04 -14.64 -12.48
N ALA A 5 13.81 -14.20 -12.23
CA ALA A 5 13.09 -14.55 -11.02
C ALA A 5 12.64 -16.02 -11.10
N ILE A 6 12.56 -16.69 -9.94
CA ILE A 6 12.15 -18.09 -9.83
C ILE A 6 10.85 -18.19 -9.04
N LYS A 7 10.11 -19.29 -9.22
CA LYS A 7 8.84 -19.55 -8.51
C LYS A 7 7.86 -18.37 -8.63
N ASN A 8 7.27 -17.95 -7.53
CA ASN A 8 6.36 -16.81 -7.41
C ASN A 8 7.08 -15.52 -6.96
N HIS A 9 8.41 -15.47 -7.04
CA HIS A 9 9.15 -14.27 -6.70
C HIS A 9 9.04 -13.20 -7.79
N ILE A 10 8.98 -11.95 -7.35
CA ILE A 10 9.14 -10.79 -8.21
C ILE A 10 10.41 -10.03 -7.83
N VAL A 11 11.11 -9.52 -8.83
CA VAL A 11 12.22 -8.58 -8.67
C VAL A 11 11.77 -7.22 -9.18
N PHE A 12 12.09 -6.18 -8.44
CA PHE A 12 11.58 -4.84 -8.67
C PHE A 12 12.58 -3.75 -8.30
N GLN A 13 12.28 -2.54 -8.73
CA GLN A 13 12.91 -1.30 -8.32
C GLN A 13 11.87 -0.40 -7.68
N PHE A 14 12.23 0.29 -6.59
CA PHE A 14 11.32 1.27 -5.99
C PHE A 14 11.12 2.47 -6.93
N ILE A 15 9.92 3.04 -6.90
CA ILE A 15 9.62 4.28 -7.64
C ILE A 15 10.19 5.50 -6.89
N ASP A 16 10.15 5.44 -5.55
CA ASP A 16 10.71 6.48 -4.71
C ASP A 16 12.23 6.55 -4.88
N GLU A 17 12.77 7.75 -4.74
CA GLU A 17 14.21 7.97 -4.82
C GLU A 17 14.92 7.30 -3.63
N ILE A 18 16.05 6.66 -3.92
CA ILE A 18 16.86 5.93 -2.95
C ILE A 18 18.29 6.43 -3.04
N ASP A 19 18.89 6.74 -1.90
CA ASP A 19 20.26 7.20 -1.82
C ASP A 19 21.29 6.08 -2.10
N SER A 20 22.58 6.45 -2.10
CA SER A 20 23.67 5.51 -2.34
C SER A 20 23.77 4.38 -1.29
N LYS A 21 23.21 4.58 -0.09
CA LYS A 21 23.17 3.61 1.02
C LYS A 21 21.93 2.71 0.95
N GLY A 22 20.89 3.08 0.22
CA GLY A 22 19.64 2.32 0.12
C GLY A 22 18.50 2.87 0.96
N GLN A 23 18.61 4.11 1.40
CA GLN A 23 17.62 4.80 2.20
C GLN A 23 16.69 5.58 1.28
N PHE A 24 15.39 5.55 1.57
CA PHE A 24 14.44 6.36 0.84
C PHE A 24 14.68 7.83 1.16
N VAL A 25 14.68 8.65 0.11
CA VAL A 25 14.84 10.10 0.22
C VAL A 25 13.47 10.73 0.31
N GLU A 26 13.21 11.50 1.37
CA GLU A 26 11.97 12.26 1.50
C GLU A 26 12.21 13.70 1.08
N THR A 27 11.62 14.09 -0.04
CA THR A 27 11.59 15.50 -0.48
C THR A 27 10.27 16.11 -0.02
N THR A 28 10.35 17.08 0.88
CA THR A 28 9.18 17.82 1.35
C THR A 28 8.58 18.67 0.22
N LYS A 29 7.30 19.02 0.30
CA LYS A 29 6.61 19.88 -0.68
C LYS A 29 7.28 21.25 -0.89
N TRP A 30 8.10 21.69 0.07
CA TRP A 30 8.85 22.95 0.04
C TRP A 30 10.27 22.80 -0.57
N GLY A 31 10.63 21.61 -1.07
CA GLY A 31 11.90 21.36 -1.76
C GLY A 31 13.07 20.99 -0.86
N PHE A 32 12.87 20.82 0.45
CA PHE A 32 13.91 20.33 1.34
C PHE A 32 14.01 18.80 1.26
N THR A 33 15.23 18.32 1.01
CA THR A 33 15.59 16.90 1.09
C THR A 33 15.93 16.56 2.53
N ILE A 34 15.10 15.72 3.16
CA ILE A 34 15.39 15.15 4.47
C ILE A 34 16.06 13.79 4.22
N PRO A 35 17.32 13.58 4.66
CA PRO A 35 17.93 12.27 4.61
C PRO A 35 17.06 11.28 5.40
N GLY A 36 16.59 10.22 4.75
CA GLY A 36 15.68 9.27 5.37
C GLY A 36 16.32 8.54 6.54
N HIS A 37 15.61 8.42 7.67
CA HIS A 37 15.96 7.43 8.69
C HIS A 37 15.54 6.04 8.20
N PHE A 38 16.47 5.07 8.30
CA PHE A 38 16.27 3.68 7.85
C PHE A 38 14.98 3.06 8.44
N ASP A 39 14.70 3.37 9.71
CA ASP A 39 13.59 2.77 10.44
C ASP A 39 12.23 3.35 10.09
N ASN A 40 12.12 4.65 9.79
CA ASN A 40 10.81 5.25 9.54
C ASN A 40 10.37 5.10 8.08
N SER A 41 11.32 5.10 7.14
CA SER A 41 11.02 5.03 5.72
C SER A 41 10.61 3.64 5.23
N ALA A 42 11.05 2.57 5.91
CA ALA A 42 10.70 1.19 5.59
C ALA A 42 9.39 0.70 6.25
N LYS A 43 8.79 1.51 7.12
CA LYS A 43 7.54 1.20 7.86
C LYS A 43 6.27 1.46 7.05
N SER A 44 6.37 2.09 5.89
CA SER A 44 5.24 2.30 4.99
C SER A 44 5.31 1.37 3.79
N PRO A 45 4.15 1.00 3.21
CA PRO A 45 4.12 0.28 1.94
C PRO A 45 4.68 1.17 0.83
N ARG A 46 5.31 0.55 -0.16
CA ARG A 46 6.04 1.28 -1.21
C ARG A 46 5.65 0.82 -2.60
N TRP A 47 5.56 1.80 -3.50
CA TRP A 47 5.34 1.54 -4.90
C TRP A 47 6.65 1.12 -5.58
N CYS A 48 6.56 0.06 -6.37
CA CYS A 48 7.69 -0.54 -7.04
C CYS A 48 7.35 -0.84 -8.49
N THR A 49 8.32 -0.74 -9.40
CA THR A 49 8.20 -1.20 -10.79
C THR A 49 8.79 -2.60 -10.91
N VAL A 50 7.98 -3.55 -11.38
CA VAL A 50 8.40 -4.95 -11.55
C VAL A 50 9.30 -5.08 -12.77
N THR A 51 10.53 -5.55 -12.55
CA THR A 51 11.52 -5.74 -13.62
C THR A 51 11.56 -7.19 -14.08
N HIS A 52 11.35 -8.14 -13.15
CA HIS A 52 11.29 -9.57 -13.46
C HIS A 52 10.22 -10.24 -12.60
N ALA A 53 9.48 -11.17 -13.20
CA ALA A 53 8.49 -11.99 -12.50
C ALA A 53 8.82 -13.46 -12.73
N GLY A 54 8.68 -14.27 -11.69
CA GLY A 54 8.89 -15.70 -11.77
C GLY A 54 7.75 -16.38 -12.55
N PRO A 55 7.96 -17.62 -13.03
CA PRO A 55 6.99 -18.33 -13.86
C PRO A 55 5.67 -18.66 -13.14
N GLU A 56 5.65 -18.66 -11.81
CA GLU A 56 4.44 -18.95 -11.02
C GLU A 56 3.66 -17.68 -10.64
N CYS A 57 4.18 -16.48 -10.96
CA CYS A 57 3.48 -15.21 -10.72
C CYS A 57 2.29 -15.07 -11.68
N LYS A 58 1.08 -15.19 -11.16
CA LYS A 58 -0.16 -15.07 -11.98
C LYS A 58 -0.78 -13.68 -11.94
N THR A 59 -0.60 -12.97 -10.84
CA THR A 59 -1.30 -11.71 -10.53
C THR A 59 -0.52 -10.45 -10.94
N VAL A 60 0.78 -10.59 -11.12
CA VAL A 60 1.72 -9.49 -11.38
C VAL A 60 2.49 -9.73 -12.68
N LYS A 61 2.66 -8.66 -13.48
CA LYS A 61 3.39 -8.69 -14.75
C LYS A 61 4.58 -7.74 -14.73
N VAL A 62 5.62 -8.08 -15.51
CA VAL A 62 6.76 -7.20 -15.77
C VAL A 62 6.29 -5.88 -16.35
N GLY A 63 6.87 -4.78 -15.87
CA GLY A 63 6.52 -3.40 -16.24
C GLY A 63 5.37 -2.79 -15.44
N GLN A 64 4.63 -3.57 -14.65
CA GLN A 64 3.59 -3.02 -13.77
C GLN A 64 4.18 -2.35 -12.53
N GLN A 65 3.41 -1.41 -11.99
CA GLN A 65 3.67 -0.85 -10.68
C GLN A 65 2.88 -1.63 -9.63
N VAL A 66 3.55 -2.07 -8.57
CA VAL A 66 2.98 -2.85 -7.47
C VAL A 66 3.18 -2.13 -6.15
N LEU A 67 2.19 -2.23 -5.27
CA LEU A 67 2.28 -1.76 -3.88
C LEU A 67 2.69 -2.95 -3.01
N VAL A 68 3.92 -2.90 -2.49
CA VAL A 68 4.46 -3.96 -1.61
C VAL A 68 4.30 -3.52 -0.16
N ASN A 69 3.82 -4.44 0.67
CA ASN A 69 3.67 -4.23 2.11
C ASN A 69 5.00 -3.87 2.78
N ALA A 70 4.93 -2.99 3.78
CA ALA A 70 6.09 -2.58 4.56
C ALA A 70 6.87 -3.78 5.08
N LEU A 71 8.21 -3.73 4.99
CA LEU A 71 9.12 -4.79 5.46
C LEU A 71 8.92 -6.17 4.81
N LYS A 72 8.15 -6.27 3.73
CA LYS A 72 7.93 -7.53 2.98
C LYS A 72 8.81 -7.59 1.73
N TRP A 73 10.08 -7.21 1.84
CA TRP A 73 11.05 -7.33 0.76
C TRP A 73 12.43 -7.68 1.31
N THR A 74 13.28 -8.29 0.47
CA THR A 74 14.65 -8.63 0.85
C THR A 74 15.53 -7.38 0.98
N PRO A 75 16.69 -7.46 1.64
CA PRO A 75 17.75 -6.50 1.41
C PRO A 75 18.03 -6.33 -0.08
N GLY A 76 18.33 -5.09 -0.50
CA GLY A 76 18.59 -4.80 -1.91
C GLY A 76 19.94 -5.36 -2.36
N PHE A 77 19.99 -5.87 -3.60
CA PHE A 77 21.21 -6.38 -4.24
C PHE A 77 21.53 -5.55 -5.50
N ARG A 78 22.79 -5.61 -5.96
CA ARG A 78 23.22 -4.91 -7.18
C ARG A 78 23.44 -5.88 -8.33
N HIS A 79 23.02 -5.48 -9.52
CA HIS A 79 23.32 -6.17 -10.77
C HIS A 79 23.51 -5.13 -11.88
N LEU A 80 24.62 -5.20 -12.61
CA LEU A 80 24.96 -4.25 -13.69
C LEU A 80 24.89 -2.76 -13.26
N GLY A 81 25.28 -2.46 -12.02
CA GLY A 81 25.28 -1.10 -11.47
C GLY A 81 23.94 -0.61 -10.94
N GLU A 82 22.84 -1.33 -11.22
CA GLU A 82 21.52 -1.02 -10.73
C GLU A 82 21.20 -1.79 -9.45
N ARG A 83 20.36 -1.19 -8.59
CA ARG A 83 19.91 -1.80 -7.33
C ARG A 83 18.51 -2.39 -7.50
N PHE A 84 18.33 -3.59 -6.98
CA PHE A 84 17.08 -4.35 -7.06
C PHE A 84 16.69 -4.91 -5.70
N TRP A 85 15.41 -5.21 -5.56
CA TRP A 85 14.84 -5.90 -4.41
C TRP A 85 13.97 -7.05 -4.88
N ARG A 86 13.72 -7.99 -3.98
CA ARG A 86 12.87 -9.15 -4.25
C ARG A 86 11.77 -9.25 -3.20
N THR A 87 10.60 -9.69 -3.63
CA THR A 87 9.53 -10.18 -2.75
C THR A 87 8.79 -11.35 -3.41
N ASP A 88 7.79 -11.86 -2.73
CA ASP A 88 6.84 -12.85 -3.24
C ASP A 88 5.61 -12.13 -3.76
N ASP A 89 5.00 -12.65 -4.82
CA ASP A 89 3.76 -12.09 -5.37
C ASP A 89 2.61 -12.05 -4.36
N THR A 90 2.69 -12.83 -3.27
CA THR A 90 1.78 -12.86 -2.12
C THR A 90 1.89 -11.64 -1.19
N GLN A 91 2.93 -10.81 -1.35
CA GLN A 91 3.16 -9.63 -0.51
C GLN A 91 2.72 -8.31 -1.17
N VAL A 92 2.09 -8.41 -2.35
CA VAL A 92 1.58 -7.26 -3.10
C VAL A 92 0.13 -7.00 -2.76
N ALA A 93 -0.21 -5.79 -2.32
CA ALA A 93 -1.58 -5.40 -1.97
C ALA A 93 -2.37 -4.91 -3.20
N ALA A 94 -1.71 -4.20 -4.12
CA ALA A 94 -2.35 -3.60 -5.28
C ALA A 94 -1.42 -3.47 -6.49
N VAL A 95 -2.01 -3.41 -7.69
CA VAL A 95 -1.32 -3.20 -8.96
C VAL A 95 -1.90 -2.01 -9.73
N ARG A 96 -1.06 -1.36 -10.53
CA ARG A 96 -1.45 -0.37 -11.54
C ARG A 96 -0.46 -0.34 -12.70
N THR A 97 -0.87 0.13 -13.86
CA THR A 97 0.05 0.28 -15.02
C THR A 97 0.98 1.48 -14.85
N ASN A 98 0.47 2.60 -14.33
CA ASN A 98 1.24 3.81 -14.04
C ASN A 98 0.56 4.62 -12.91
N LYS A 99 1.19 5.72 -12.47
CA LYS A 99 0.72 6.56 -11.35
C LYS A 99 -0.71 7.06 -11.50
N THR A 100 -1.18 7.23 -12.74
CA THR A 100 -2.51 7.74 -13.07
C THR A 100 -3.47 6.66 -13.55
N SER A 101 -3.10 5.37 -13.55
CA SER A 101 -3.99 4.29 -13.99
C SER A 101 -5.01 3.92 -12.91
N LYS A 102 -6.09 3.22 -13.31
CA LYS A 102 -7.01 2.61 -12.35
C LYS A 102 -6.22 1.64 -11.46
N LEU A 103 -6.47 1.75 -10.17
CA LEU A 103 -5.90 0.87 -9.16
C LEU A 103 -6.70 -0.43 -9.11
N ARG A 104 -6.00 -1.55 -8.91
CA ARG A 104 -6.64 -2.85 -8.65
C ARG A 104 -6.04 -3.46 -7.41
N ALA A 105 -6.90 -3.78 -6.45
CA ALA A 105 -6.49 -4.61 -5.32
C ALA A 105 -6.20 -6.05 -5.81
N LEU A 106 -5.41 -6.78 -5.04
CA LEU A 106 -5.11 -8.18 -5.30
C LEU A 106 -5.63 -9.07 -4.17
N ARG A 107 -5.88 -10.35 -4.50
CA ARG A 107 -6.32 -11.38 -3.56
C ARG A 107 -7.56 -10.97 -2.78
N ASP A 108 -7.54 -11.12 -1.47
CA ASP A 108 -8.55 -10.76 -0.48
C ASP A 108 -8.32 -9.34 0.08
N THR A 109 -7.47 -8.53 -0.55
CA THR A 109 -7.24 -7.15 -0.09
C THR A 109 -8.39 -6.22 -0.49
N VAL A 110 -8.88 -5.47 0.48
CA VAL A 110 -9.88 -4.41 0.32
C VAL A 110 -9.19 -3.06 0.43
N LEU A 111 -9.30 -2.22 -0.62
CA LEU A 111 -8.85 -0.83 -0.60
C LEU A 111 -10.05 0.06 -0.25
N PHE A 112 -9.89 0.99 0.69
CA PHE A 112 -11.00 1.81 1.17
C PHE A 112 -10.57 3.23 1.54
N ILE A 113 -11.54 4.13 1.59
CA ILE A 113 -11.40 5.49 2.12
C ILE A 113 -11.94 5.46 3.55
N ARG A 114 -11.06 5.67 4.54
CA ARG A 114 -11.46 5.75 5.95
C ARG A 114 -12.31 6.99 6.18
N HIS A 115 -13.40 6.85 6.92
CA HIS A 115 -14.14 7.99 7.44
C HIS A 115 -13.42 8.47 8.71
N GLU A 116 -12.92 9.69 8.70
CA GLU A 116 -12.36 10.32 9.89
C GLU A 116 -13.49 11.04 10.64
N ASP A 117 -13.55 10.86 11.96
CA ASP A 117 -14.47 11.61 12.79
C ASP A 117 -14.15 13.12 12.68
N PRO A 118 -15.16 13.98 12.57
CA PRO A 118 -14.93 15.42 12.57
C PRO A 118 -14.27 15.84 13.89
N VAL A 119 -13.05 16.39 13.82
CA VAL A 119 -12.39 17.02 14.96
C VAL A 119 -13.14 18.32 15.26
N ASN A 120 -13.94 18.32 16.33
CA ASN A 120 -14.62 19.52 16.80
C ASN A 120 -13.64 20.38 17.61
N GLU A 121 -13.21 21.51 17.05
CA GLU A 121 -12.48 22.52 17.82
C GLU A 121 -13.45 23.25 18.76
N ALA A 122 -13.26 23.09 20.07
CA ALA A 122 -13.97 23.90 21.04
C ALA A 122 -13.43 25.35 21.01
N LYS A 123 -14.31 26.33 21.25
CA LYS A 123 -14.02 27.79 21.20
C LYS A 123 -12.83 28.29 22.04
N ASN A 124 -12.21 27.44 22.86
CA ASN A 124 -11.12 27.78 23.76
C ASN A 124 -9.76 27.19 23.33
N GLY A 125 -9.61 26.73 22.08
CA GLY A 125 -8.33 26.19 21.57
C GLY A 125 -7.97 24.81 22.12
N ILE A 126 -8.92 24.16 22.80
CA ILE A 126 -8.81 22.76 23.24
C ILE A 126 -9.48 21.90 22.18
N GLN A 127 -8.71 21.03 21.54
CA GLN A 127 -9.24 19.97 20.70
C GLN A 127 -9.86 18.92 21.62
N VAL A 128 -11.18 18.84 21.63
CA VAL A 128 -11.89 17.73 22.28
C VAL A 128 -12.12 16.70 21.18
N VAL A 129 -11.29 15.65 21.18
CA VAL A 129 -11.65 14.43 20.45
C VAL A 129 -12.92 13.94 21.12
N GLY A 130 -14.06 14.05 20.44
CA GLY A 130 -15.29 13.43 20.93
C GLY A 130 -14.97 11.95 21.14
N ASN A 131 -15.35 11.39 22.30
CA ASN A 131 -15.32 9.95 22.49
C ASN A 131 -16.26 9.33 21.45
N SER A 132 -15.78 9.03 20.24
CA SER A 132 -16.54 8.17 19.35
C SER A 132 -16.45 6.77 19.95
N ILE A 133 -17.58 6.31 20.46
CA ILE A 133 -17.82 4.90 20.80
C ILE A 133 -18.08 4.12 19.48
N ASP A 134 -18.16 4.83 18.36
CA ASP A 134 -18.49 4.27 17.06
C ASP A 134 -17.33 3.46 16.51
N THR A 135 -17.66 2.28 16.00
CA THR A 135 -16.68 1.39 15.39
C THR A 135 -16.08 2.06 14.15
N PRO A 136 -14.75 2.08 14.00
CA PRO A 136 -14.08 2.64 12.84
C PRO A 136 -14.66 2.08 11.54
N ASN A 137 -14.84 2.96 10.56
CA ASN A 137 -15.43 2.58 9.29
C ASN A 137 -14.84 3.33 8.09
N GLY A 138 -15.18 2.85 6.90
CA GLY A 138 -14.78 3.46 5.64
C GLY A 138 -15.52 2.90 4.44
N THR A 139 -15.43 3.61 3.32
CA THR A 139 -16.09 3.23 2.07
C THR A 139 -15.14 2.43 1.17
N ILE A 140 -15.57 1.26 0.70
CA ILE A 140 -14.80 0.41 -0.22
C ILE A 140 -14.55 1.17 -1.53
N PHE A 141 -13.27 1.29 -1.88
CA PHE A 141 -12.80 1.91 -3.11
C PHE A 141 -12.50 0.87 -4.20
N SER A 142 -11.93 -0.27 -3.83
CA SER A 142 -11.63 -1.37 -4.77
C SER A 142 -11.46 -2.69 -4.02
N LEU A 143 -11.93 -3.77 -4.63
CA LEU A 143 -11.85 -5.12 -4.09
C LEU A 143 -10.86 -5.98 -4.86
N GLY A 144 -10.24 -6.89 -4.12
CA GLY A 144 -9.44 -7.93 -4.71
C GLY A 144 -10.35 -9.02 -5.31
N PRO A 145 -9.86 -9.78 -6.30
CA PRO A 145 -10.66 -10.79 -6.99
C PRO A 145 -11.02 -12.00 -6.12
N ASP A 146 -10.36 -12.18 -4.97
CA ASP A 146 -10.60 -13.30 -4.06
C ASP A 146 -11.47 -12.86 -2.86
N CYS A 147 -11.96 -11.62 -2.85
CA CYS A 147 -12.91 -11.16 -1.86
C CYS A 147 -14.30 -11.79 -2.06
N ALA A 148 -15.07 -11.91 -0.98
CA ALA A 148 -16.47 -12.37 -1.00
C ALA A 148 -17.34 -11.57 -1.99
N ASP A 149 -18.19 -12.28 -2.75
CA ASP A 149 -19.03 -11.71 -3.81
C ASP A 149 -20.07 -10.69 -3.29
N GLU A 150 -20.41 -10.76 -2.00
CA GLU A 150 -21.35 -9.85 -1.35
C GLU A 150 -20.76 -8.47 -1.05
N LEU A 151 -19.43 -8.34 -1.03
CA LEU A 151 -18.76 -7.05 -0.88
C LEU A 151 -18.75 -6.31 -2.23
N GLN A 152 -19.08 -5.01 -2.19
CA GLN A 152 -19.19 -4.18 -3.39
C GLN A 152 -18.44 -2.86 -3.24
N GLU A 153 -17.85 -2.36 -4.34
CA GLU A 153 -17.32 -1.00 -4.39
C GLU A 153 -18.43 -0.01 -4.00
N GLY A 154 -18.16 0.88 -3.03
CA GLY A 154 -19.13 1.81 -2.45
C GLY A 154 -19.78 1.36 -1.14
N ALA A 155 -19.69 0.09 -0.75
CA ALA A 155 -20.19 -0.39 0.54
C ALA A 155 -19.39 0.23 1.70
N VAL A 156 -20.01 0.38 2.87
CA VAL A 156 -19.32 0.80 4.10
C VAL A 156 -18.85 -0.43 4.85
N ILE A 157 -17.59 -0.46 5.26
CA ILE A 157 -17.01 -1.53 6.09
C ILE A 157 -16.67 -1.01 7.47
N TYR A 158 -16.80 -1.89 8.46
CA TYR A 158 -16.43 -1.65 9.84
C TYR A 158 -15.27 -2.57 10.21
N PHE A 159 -14.29 -2.04 10.94
CA PHE A 159 -13.06 -2.76 11.25
C PHE A 159 -12.53 -2.37 12.64
N SER A 160 -11.64 -3.20 13.18
CA SER A 160 -10.92 -2.88 14.43
C SER A 160 -9.68 -2.03 14.12
N GLU A 161 -9.39 -1.01 14.93
CA GLU A 161 -8.10 -0.29 14.89
C GLU A 161 -6.92 -1.20 15.27
N GLU A 162 -7.17 -2.34 15.93
CA GLU A 162 -6.14 -3.32 16.26
C GLU A 162 -5.64 -4.09 15.02
N ASN A 163 -6.40 -4.06 13.93
CA ASN A 163 -5.98 -4.65 12.67
C ASN A 163 -4.87 -3.79 12.08
N PHE A 164 -3.72 -4.40 11.75
CA PHE A 164 -2.61 -3.71 11.11
C PHE A 164 -2.96 -3.34 9.67
N PHE A 165 -3.56 -2.16 9.47
CA PHE A 165 -3.75 -1.58 8.14
C PHE A 165 -2.61 -0.62 7.79
N SER A 166 -2.37 -0.46 6.51
CA SER A 166 -1.42 0.52 5.97
C SER A 166 -2.13 1.48 5.05
N LYS A 167 -1.58 2.69 4.91
CA LYS A 167 -2.10 3.73 4.02
C LYS A 167 -1.11 4.10 2.94
N PHE A 168 -1.62 4.57 1.82
CA PHE A 168 -0.83 5.08 0.70
C PHE A 168 -1.60 6.14 -0.06
N GLU A 169 -0.89 7.00 -0.78
CA GLU A 169 -1.51 8.00 -1.64
C GLU A 169 -1.69 7.47 -3.07
N HIS A 170 -2.86 7.75 -3.66
CA HIS A 170 -3.13 7.54 -5.07
C HIS A 170 -3.95 8.70 -5.60
N ARG A 171 -3.50 9.41 -6.65
CA ARG A 171 -4.25 10.54 -7.26
C ARG A 171 -4.76 11.57 -6.23
N ASN A 172 -3.94 11.92 -5.24
CA ASN A 172 -4.26 12.86 -4.15
C ASN A 172 -5.37 12.42 -3.19
N ILE A 173 -5.78 11.14 -3.22
CA ILE A 173 -6.59 10.54 -2.17
C ILE A 173 -5.73 9.61 -1.31
N THR A 174 -5.96 9.64 0.00
CA THR A 174 -5.38 8.69 0.93
C THR A 174 -6.25 7.45 0.95
N LEU A 175 -5.69 6.33 0.53
CA LEU A 175 -6.33 5.03 0.59
C LEU A 175 -5.72 4.22 1.71
N TRP A 176 -6.56 3.44 2.37
CA TRP A 176 -6.19 2.41 3.32
C TRP A 176 -6.43 1.05 2.69
N TYR A 177 -5.79 0.03 3.24
CA TYR A 177 -6.10 -1.33 2.85
C TYR A 177 -6.03 -2.30 4.02
N ILE A 178 -6.85 -3.33 3.91
CA ILE A 178 -7.05 -4.38 4.91
C ILE A 178 -7.34 -5.69 4.19
N ASP A 179 -7.02 -6.82 4.80
CA ASP A 179 -7.44 -8.12 4.30
C ASP A 179 -8.91 -8.35 4.69
N GLU A 180 -9.71 -8.90 3.77
CA GLU A 180 -11.15 -9.15 3.96
C GLU A 180 -11.48 -9.85 5.30
N PRO A 181 -10.73 -10.88 5.75
CA PRO A 181 -11.04 -11.56 7.01
C PRO A 181 -10.95 -10.67 8.26
N SER A 182 -10.38 -9.46 8.12
CA SER A 182 -10.27 -8.48 9.21
C SER A 182 -11.44 -7.48 9.24
N ILE A 183 -12.39 -7.57 8.29
CA ILE A 183 -13.63 -6.80 8.29
C ILE A 183 -14.59 -7.42 9.30
N LEU A 184 -15.18 -6.60 10.16
CA LEU A 184 -16.11 -7.04 11.21
C LEU A 184 -17.54 -7.17 10.68
N VAL A 185 -17.99 -6.17 9.91
CA VAL A 185 -19.32 -6.09 9.31
C VAL A 185 -19.28 -5.08 8.16
N TYR A 186 -20.26 -5.16 7.24
CA TYR A 186 -20.41 -4.21 6.13
C TYR A 186 -21.87 -3.82 5.94
N GLU A 187 -22.09 -2.61 5.40
CA GLU A 187 -23.37 -2.10 4.92
C GLU A 187 -23.36 -2.11 3.39
N PRO A 188 -24.22 -2.90 2.73
CA PRO A 188 -24.29 -2.97 1.28
C PRO A 188 -24.83 -1.66 0.67
N VAL A 189 -24.56 -1.47 -0.63
CA VAL A 189 -25.04 -0.33 -1.43
C VAL A 189 -26.51 -0.48 -1.83
#